data_AF-A0A960VN86-F1
#
_entry.id   AF-A0A960VN86-F1
#
_cell.length_a   1.000
_cell.length_b   1.000
_cell.length_c   1.000
_cell.angle_alpha   90.00
_cell.angle_beta   90.00
_cell.angle_gamma   90.00
#
_symmetry.space_group_name_H-M   'P 1'
#
loop_
_entity.id
_entity.type
_entity.pdbx_description
1 polymer ?
#
loop_
_entity_poly.entity_id
_entity_poly.type
_entity_poly.pdbx_seq_one_letter_code
_entity_poly.pdbx_strand_id
1 'polypeptide(L)'
;MSTHPTPLRPTARDGFVRGRPANGLPAGRLLLYAAALGLVGLAILVQFGENGIFAFWDLQGRRAELQDEVAGLEAANADRREQLQHLAGDPEVLERIARERHNMQRQDEEVLMVLPAPAEPD
;
A
#
# COMPACT_ATOMS: atom_id res chain seq x y z
N MET A 1 97.44 16.94 -14.62
CA MET A 1 96.53 16.34 -15.62
C MET A 1 95.71 15.27 -14.92
N SER A 2 94.39 15.37 -15.02
CA SER A 2 93.31 14.47 -14.57
C SER A 2 93.53 13.63 -13.30
N THR A 3 92.85 14.06 -12.23
CA THR A 3 92.40 13.19 -11.14
C THR A 3 91.24 12.33 -11.64
N HIS A 4 91.43 11.02 -11.81
CA HIS A 4 90.33 10.08 -11.97
C HIS A 4 89.95 9.51 -10.59
N PRO A 5 88.73 9.75 -10.09
CA PRO A 5 88.26 9.04 -8.91
C PRO A 5 87.91 7.59 -9.29
N THR A 6 88.50 6.65 -8.56
CA THR A 6 88.23 5.21 -8.64
C THR A 6 86.76 4.92 -8.28
N PRO A 7 86.04 4.06 -9.02
CA PRO A 7 84.68 3.69 -8.63
C PRO A 7 84.70 2.83 -7.37
N LEU A 8 83.99 3.29 -6.33
CA LEU A 8 83.82 2.55 -5.08
C LEU A 8 82.97 1.31 -5.32
N ARG A 9 83.48 0.15 -4.90
CA ARG A 9 82.80 -1.14 -4.94
C ARG A 9 81.65 -1.12 -3.93
N PRO A 10 80.39 -1.40 -4.34
CA PRO A 10 79.27 -1.43 -3.40
C PRO A 10 79.53 -2.52 -2.36
N THR A 11 79.40 -2.16 -1.08
CA THR A 11 79.60 -3.10 0.03
C THR A 11 78.24 -3.60 0.49
N ALA A 12 78.17 -4.83 1.00
CA ALA A 12 76.92 -5.48 1.44
C ALA A 12 76.18 -4.76 2.59
N ARG A 13 76.68 -3.61 3.06
CA ARG A 13 76.03 -2.72 4.03
C ARG A 13 75.26 -1.57 3.39
N ASP A 14 75.33 -1.42 2.07
CA ASP A 14 74.45 -0.53 1.33
C ASP A 14 73.06 -1.17 1.32
N GLY A 15 72.26 -0.71 2.28
CA GLY A 15 70.97 -1.28 2.63
C GLY A 15 70.11 -1.50 1.40
N PHE A 16 69.76 -2.76 1.17
CA PHE A 16 68.60 -3.10 0.37
C PHE A 16 67.44 -2.24 0.87
N VAL A 17 67.00 -1.31 0.02
CA VAL A 17 65.74 -0.58 0.19
C VAL A 17 64.63 -1.64 0.16
N ARG A 18 64.34 -2.23 1.32
CA ARG A 18 63.16 -3.07 1.47
C ARG A 18 61.98 -2.11 1.42
N GLY A 19 61.30 -2.08 0.28
CA GLY A 19 60.00 -1.46 0.18
C GLY A 19 59.13 -1.95 1.34
N ARG A 20 58.55 -1.01 2.09
CA ARG A 20 57.59 -1.30 3.15
C ARG A 20 56.54 -2.25 2.55
N PRO A 21 56.32 -3.47 3.06
CA PRO A 21 55.23 -4.28 2.55
C PRO A 21 53.96 -3.47 2.78
N ALA A 22 53.26 -3.16 1.70
CA ALA A 22 51.91 -2.63 1.80
C ALA A 22 51.09 -3.76 2.43
N ASN A 23 50.94 -3.72 3.76
CA ASN A 23 49.98 -4.52 4.49
C ASN A 23 48.57 -4.00 4.18
N GLY A 24 48.20 -4.03 2.90
CA GLY A 24 46.84 -3.94 2.44
C GLY A 24 46.20 -5.31 2.57
N LEU A 25 44.91 -5.34 2.91
CA LEU A 25 44.13 -6.57 2.80
C LEU A 25 44.34 -7.13 1.37
N PRO A 26 44.60 -8.44 1.20
CA PRO A 26 44.80 -9.01 -0.13
C PRO A 26 43.59 -8.67 -1.00
N ALA A 27 43.82 -8.23 -2.25
CA ALA A 27 42.79 -7.70 -3.13
C ALA A 27 41.53 -8.60 -3.22
N GLY A 28 41.70 -9.92 -3.12
CA GLY A 28 40.60 -10.88 -3.05
C GLY A 28 39.70 -10.76 -1.81
N ARG A 29 40.25 -10.43 -0.63
CA ARG A 29 39.44 -10.15 0.58
C ARG A 29 38.65 -8.86 0.43
N LEU A 30 39.23 -7.84 -0.21
CA LEU A 30 38.56 -6.57 -0.49
C LEU A 30 37.38 -6.76 -1.47
N LEU A 31 37.58 -7.55 -2.53
CA LEU A 31 36.51 -7.96 -3.44
C LEU A 31 35.42 -8.76 -2.73
N LEU A 32 35.77 -9.69 -1.85
CA LEU A 32 34.80 -10.43 -1.04
C LEU A 32 33.98 -9.53 -0.13
N TYR A 33 34.60 -8.56 0.54
CA TYR A 33 33.86 -7.60 1.36
C TYR A 33 32.96 -6.69 0.54
N ALA A 34 33.42 -6.23 -0.63
CA ALA A 34 32.60 -5.44 -1.53
C ALA A 34 31.39 -6.24 -2.06
N ALA A 35 31.61 -7.50 -2.43
CA ALA A 35 30.54 -8.40 -2.86
C ALA A 35 29.54 -8.67 -1.73
N ALA A 36 30.03 -8.95 -0.51
CA ALA A 36 29.19 -9.17 0.66
C ALA A 36 28.37 -7.91 1.00
N LEU A 37 28.99 -6.72 0.95
CA LEU A 37 28.31 -5.46 1.19
C LEU A 37 27.23 -5.17 0.14
N GLY A 38 27.53 -5.45 -1.13
CA GLY A 38 26.54 -5.35 -2.22
C GLY A 38 25.37 -6.29 -2.03
N LEU A 39 25.62 -7.54 -1.60
CA LEU A 39 24.58 -8.54 -1.35
C LEU A 39 23.68 -8.15 -0.17
N VAL A 40 24.28 -7.62 0.90
CA VAL A 40 23.54 -7.06 2.05
C VAL A 40 22.70 -5.85 1.62
N GLY A 41 23.27 -4.93 0.83
CA GLY A 41 22.55 -3.78 0.31
C GLY A 41 21.36 -4.18 -0.56
N LEU A 42 21.53 -5.20 -1.42
CA LEU A 42 20.45 -5.72 -2.26
C LEU A 42 19.36 -6.41 -1.42
N ALA A 43 19.75 -7.19 -0.40
CA ALA A 43 18.81 -7.81 0.53
C ALA A 43 17.98 -6.75 1.27
N ILE A 44 18.62 -5.67 1.75
CA ILE A 44 17.93 -4.53 2.37
C ILE A 44 16.98 -3.88 1.36
N LEU A 45 17.42 -3.63 0.13
CA LEU A 45 16.57 -2.97 -0.88
C LEU A 45 15.34 -3.82 -1.25
N VAL A 46 15.51 -5.14 -1.39
CA VAL A 46 14.38 -6.07 -1.57
C VAL A 46 13.47 -6.08 -0.35
N GLN A 47 14.05 -5.90 0.84
CA GLN A 47 13.30 -5.95 2.09
C GLN A 47 12.52 -4.68 2.41
N PHE A 48 13.03 -3.52 1.97
CA PHE A 48 12.49 -2.18 2.19
C PHE A 48 11.88 -1.54 0.93
N GLY A 49 11.87 -2.22 -0.21
CA GLY A 49 11.15 -1.76 -1.40
C GLY A 49 9.64 -1.71 -1.18
N GLU A 50 8.90 -1.07 -2.08
CA GLU A 50 7.44 -0.84 -2.01
C GLU A 50 6.60 -2.11 -1.72
N ASN A 51 7.17 -3.31 -1.88
CA ASN A 51 6.53 -4.61 -1.63
C ASN A 51 7.31 -5.51 -0.67
N GLY A 52 8.07 -4.95 0.28
CA GLY A 52 8.85 -5.71 1.27
C GLY A 52 8.00 -6.49 2.29
N ILE A 53 8.65 -7.29 3.15
CA ILE A 53 7.98 -8.06 4.21
C ILE A 53 7.09 -7.17 5.09
N PHE A 54 7.46 -5.92 5.39
CA PHE A 54 6.59 -5.02 6.14
C PHE A 54 5.25 -4.74 5.44
N ALA A 55 5.25 -4.58 4.11
CA ALA A 55 4.03 -4.41 3.33
C ALA A 55 3.18 -5.68 3.34
N PHE A 56 3.80 -6.86 3.35
CA PHE A 56 3.08 -8.14 3.45
C PHE A 56 2.32 -8.28 4.78
N TRP A 57 2.90 -7.81 5.90
CA TRP A 57 2.26 -7.88 7.21
C TRP A 57 1.10 -6.88 7.34
N ASP A 58 1.27 -5.67 6.80
CA ASP A 58 0.21 -4.66 6.73
C ASP A 58 -0.94 -5.11 5.81
N LEU A 59 -0.62 -5.78 4.70
CA LEU A 59 -1.61 -6.36 3.79
C LEU A 59 -2.40 -7.50 4.44
N GLN A 60 -1.78 -8.26 5.34
CA GLN A 60 -2.45 -9.33 6.10
C GLN A 60 -3.43 -8.76 7.12
N GLY A 61 -3.08 -7.66 7.79
CA GLY A 61 -3.98 -6.93 8.70
C GLY A 61 -5.19 -6.33 7.97
N ARG A 62 -4.94 -5.65 6.84
CA ARG A 62 -6.00 -5.05 6.01
C ARG A 62 -6.96 -6.09 5.43
N ARG A 63 -6.47 -7.30 5.11
CA ARG A 63 -7.34 -8.40 4.66
C ARG A 63 -8.31 -8.87 5.73
N ALA A 64 -7.88 -8.93 6.99
CA ALA A 64 -8.76 -9.32 8.09
C ALA A 64 -9.82 -8.23 8.36
N GLU A 65 -9.40 -6.96 8.39
CA GLU A 65 -10.31 -5.83 8.59
C GLU A 65 -11.39 -5.74 7.50
N LEU A 66 -11.00 -5.91 6.23
CA LEU A 66 -11.95 -5.92 5.12
C LEU A 66 -12.91 -7.13 5.17
N GLN A 67 -12.47 -8.28 5.66
CA GLN A 67 -13.34 -9.45 5.83
C GLN A 67 -14.37 -9.23 6.94
N ASP A 68 -13.96 -8.64 8.06
CA ASP A 68 -14.86 -8.30 9.16
C ASP A 68 -15.87 -7.23 8.73
N GLU A 69 -15.44 -6.24 7.95
CA GLU A 69 -16.34 -5.22 7.39
C GLU A 69 -17.38 -5.84 6.44
N VAL A 70 -16.96 -6.73 5.55
CA VAL A 70 -17.88 -7.46 4.66
C VAL A 70 -18.89 -8.27 5.47
N ALA A 71 -18.44 -9.03 6.48
CA ALA A 71 -19.33 -9.83 7.32
C ALA A 71 -20.35 -8.96 8.07
N GLY A 72 -19.90 -7.81 8.62
CA GLY A 72 -20.78 -6.86 9.29
C GLY A 72 -21.80 -6.22 8.34
N LEU A 73 -21.38 -5.87 7.13
CA LEU A 73 -22.26 -5.31 6.10
C LEU A 73 -23.28 -6.34 5.61
N GLU A 74 -22.89 -7.60 5.44
CA GLU A 74 -23.80 -8.68 5.04
C GLU A 74 -24.87 -8.94 6.11
N ALA A 75 -24.49 -8.99 7.39
CA ALA A 75 -25.43 -9.12 8.50
C ALA A 75 -26.44 -7.96 8.53
N ALA A 76 -25.95 -6.72 8.44
CA ALA A 76 -26.84 -5.54 8.42
C ALA A 76 -27.75 -5.51 7.18
N ASN A 77 -27.31 -6.06 6.05
CA ASN A 77 -28.14 -6.17 4.84
C ASN A 77 -29.23 -7.24 5.03
N ALA A 78 -28.89 -8.37 5.65
CA ALA A 78 -29.86 -9.41 5.99
C ALA A 78 -30.96 -8.88 6.91
N ASP A 79 -30.60 -8.20 8.00
CA ASP A 79 -31.55 -7.62 8.95
C ASP A 79 -32.48 -6.59 8.27
N ARG A 80 -31.93 -5.72 7.43
CA ARG A 80 -32.75 -4.74 6.69
C ARG A 80 -33.67 -5.40 5.68
N ARG A 81 -33.23 -6.47 5.02
CA ARG A 81 -34.08 -7.22 4.08
C ARG A 81 -35.22 -7.92 4.81
N GLU A 82 -34.95 -8.48 5.99
CA GLU A 82 -36.00 -9.07 6.83
C GLU A 82 -37.02 -7.99 7.25
N GLN A 83 -36.56 -6.83 7.72
CA GLN A 83 -37.44 -5.71 8.05
C GLN A 83 -38.27 -5.24 6.84
N LEU A 84 -37.66 -5.14 5.66
CA LEU A 84 -38.37 -4.79 4.43
C LEU A 84 -39.37 -5.87 4.03
N GLN A 85 -39.06 -7.16 4.21
CA GLN A 85 -40.01 -8.25 3.94
C GLN A 85 -41.20 -8.20 4.89
N HIS A 86 -40.98 -7.90 6.17
CA HIS A 86 -42.07 -7.68 7.12
C HIS A 86 -42.92 -6.46 6.75
N LEU A 87 -42.30 -5.37 6.29
CA LEU A 87 -43.01 -4.15 5.91
C LEU A 87 -43.75 -4.29 4.57
N ALA A 88 -43.16 -5.00 3.61
CA ALA A 88 -43.73 -5.25 2.29
C ALA A 88 -44.78 -6.38 2.31
N GLY A 89 -44.77 -7.23 3.33
CA GLY A 89 -45.77 -8.27 3.52
C GLY A 89 -47.15 -7.74 3.93
N ASP A 90 -47.24 -6.48 4.34
CA ASP A 90 -48.49 -5.83 4.71
C ASP A 90 -49.02 -4.96 3.55
N PRO A 91 -50.01 -5.45 2.78
CA PRO A 91 -50.55 -4.72 1.64
C PRO A 91 -51.20 -3.38 2.03
N GLU A 92 -51.73 -3.22 3.25
CA GLU A 92 -52.32 -1.95 3.70
C GLU A 92 -51.25 -0.88 3.94
N VAL A 93 -50.10 -1.28 4.48
CA VAL A 93 -48.97 -0.37 4.70
C VAL A 93 -48.38 0.09 3.37
N LEU A 94 -48.25 -0.81 2.41
CA LEU A 94 -47.81 -0.48 1.04
C LEU A 94 -48.78 0.47 0.34
N GLU A 95 -50.09 0.21 0.44
CA GLU A 95 -51.11 1.08 -0.15
C GLU A 95 -51.08 2.48 0.46
N ARG A 96 -50.96 2.58 1.78
CA ARG A 96 -50.83 3.88 2.47
C ARG A 96 -49.60 4.66 1.99
N ILE A 97 -48.43 4.02 1.90
CA ILE A 97 -47.20 4.67 1.41
C ILE A 97 -47.35 5.10 -0.05
N ALA A 98 -47.95 4.26 -0.89
CA ALA A 98 -48.20 4.57 -2.30
C ALA A 98 -49.11 5.80 -2.46
N ARG A 99 -50.19 5.89 -1.68
CA ARG A 99 -51.12 7.02 -1.68
C ARG A 99 -50.48 8.29 -1.10
N GLU A 100 -49.85 8.20 0.06
CA GLU A 100 -49.34 9.38 0.79
C GLU A 100 -48.05 9.95 0.21
N ARG A 101 -47.09 9.10 -0.16
CA ARG A 101 -45.76 9.57 -0.62
C ARG A 101 -45.64 9.67 -2.12
N HIS A 102 -46.38 8.85 -2.85
CA HIS A 102 -46.25 8.76 -4.30
C HIS A 102 -47.51 9.20 -5.04
N ASN A 103 -48.57 9.60 -4.32
CA ASN A 103 -49.85 10.02 -4.89
C ASN A 103 -50.38 9.01 -5.93
N MET A 104 -50.08 7.72 -5.71
CA MET A 104 -50.48 6.62 -6.57
C MET A 104 -51.94 6.26 -6.26
N GLN A 105 -52.66 5.89 -7.31
CA GLN A 105 -54.06 5.51 -7.29
C GLN A 105 -54.24 4.17 -8.00
N ARG A 106 -55.30 3.42 -7.67
CA ARG A 106 -55.60 2.18 -8.39
C ARG A 106 -56.11 2.52 -9.79
N GLN A 107 -55.94 1.59 -10.74
CA GLN A 107 -56.34 1.82 -12.14
C GLN A 107 -57.86 1.99 -12.31
N ASP A 108 -58.63 1.49 -11.36
CA ASP A 108 -60.09 1.51 -11.29
C ASP A 108 -60.65 2.62 -10.39
N GLU A 109 -59.81 3.53 -9.88
CA GLU A 109 -60.19 4.57 -8.93
C GLU A 109 -60.22 5.97 -9.57
N GLU A 110 -61.30 6.72 -9.34
CA GLU A 110 -61.48 8.08 -9.86
C GLU A 110 -61.20 9.10 -8.75
N VAL A 111 -60.18 9.95 -8.95
CA VAL A 111 -59.70 10.90 -7.92
C VAL A 111 -60.14 12.33 -8.25
N LEU A 112 -60.83 12.96 -7.29
CA LEU A 112 -61.21 14.38 -7.34
C LEU A 112 -60.09 15.24 -6.74
N MET A 113 -59.41 16.01 -7.59
CA MET A 113 -58.44 17.01 -7.14
C MET A 113 -59.11 18.37 -6.99
N VAL A 114 -59.10 18.92 -5.76
CA VAL A 114 -59.62 20.27 -5.50
C VAL A 114 -58.53 21.28 -5.83
N LEU A 115 -58.72 22.03 -6.91
CA LEU A 115 -57.86 23.17 -7.27
C LEU A 115 -58.29 24.40 -6.46
N PRO A 116 -57.35 25.19 -5.91
CA PRO A 116 -57.69 26.44 -5.25
C PRO A 116 -58.35 27.40 -6.23
N ALA A 117 -59.29 28.22 -5.74
CA ALA A 117 -59.95 29.23 -6.55
C ALA A 117 -58.90 30.16 -7.18
N PRO A 118 -59.04 30.52 -8.47
CA PRO A 118 -58.11 31.41 -9.13
C PRO A 118 -58.04 32.73 -8.34
N ALA A 119 -56.83 33.14 -7.97
CA ALA A 119 -56.62 34.42 -7.30
C ALA A 119 -57.16 35.52 -8.23
N GLU A 120 -58.13 36.29 -7.73
CA GLU A 120 -58.63 37.46 -8.45
C GLU A 120 -57.46 38.42 -8.70
N PRO A 121 -57.29 38.93 -9.92
CA PRO A 121 -56.28 39.94 -10.20
C PRO A 121 -56.69 41.27 -9.51
N ASP A 122 -55.79 41.81 -8.68
CA ASP A 122 -55.87 43.15 -8.10
C ASP A 122 -55.94 44.26 -9.17
#